data_AF-A0A6N8VM81-F1
#
_entry.id   AF-A0A6N8VM81-F1
#
_cell.length_a   1.000
_cell.length_b   1.000
_cell.length_c   1.000
_cell.angle_alpha   90.00
_cell.angle_beta   90.00
_cell.angle_gamma   90.00
#
_symmetry.space_group_name_H-M   'P 1'
#
loop_
_entity.id
_entity.type
_entity.pdbx_description
1 polymer ?
#
loop_
_entity_poly.entity_id
_entity_poly.type
_entity_poly.pdbx_seq_one_letter_code
_entity_poly.pdbx_strand_id
1 'polypeptide(L)' 'MKPLLQVRNLTIETIDPTQGGVLVDNISFDIDEGQSFALLGESGS' A
#
# COMPACT_ATOMS: atom_id res chain seq x y z
N MET A 1 -16.32 -15.74 0.32
CA MET A 1 -16.76 -14.38 0.72
C MET A 1 -15.97 -13.39 -0.12
N LYS A 2 -16.51 -12.20 -0.42
CA LYS A 2 -15.81 -11.16 -1.18
C LYS A 2 -15.28 -10.13 -0.17
N PRO A 3 -13.97 -9.79 -0.19
CA PRO A 3 -13.42 -8.77 0.70
C PRO A 3 -14.05 -7.41 0.44
N LEU A 4 -14.12 -6.59 1.49
CA LEU A 4 -14.69 -5.24 1.44
C LEU A 4 -13.77 -4.28 0.68
N LEU A 5 -12.46 -4.39 0.90
CA LEU A 5 -11.42 -3.65 0.18
C LEU A 5 -10.43 -4.62 -0.45
N GLN A 6 -10.08 -4.37 -1.71
CA GLN A 6 -9.01 -5.08 -2.41
C GLN A 6 -8.03 -4.06 -2.98
N VAL A 7 -6.79 -4.12 -2.54
CA VAL A 7 -5.66 -3.41 -3.14
C VAL A 7 -4.87 -4.41 -3.96
N ARG A 8 -4.57 -4.06 -5.21
CA ARG A 8 -3.88 -4.94 -6.16
C ARG A 8 -2.82 -4.16 -6.90
N ASN A 9 -1.61 -4.70 -6.91
CA ASN A 9 -0.45 -4.19 -7.64
C ASN A 9 -0.26 -2.67 -7.46
N LEU A 10 -0.42 -2.18 -6.23
CA LEU A 10 -0.29 -0.77 -5.94
C LEU A 10 1.19 -0.39 -5.97
N THR A 11 1.54 0.46 -6.94
CA THR A 11 2.84 1.14 -6.99
C THR A 11 2.61 2.64 -6.92
N ILE A 12 3.38 3.33 -6.08
CA ILE A 12 3.35 4.79 -5.95
C ILE A 12 4.76 5.31 -6.17
N GLU A 13 4.91 6.24 -7.11
CA GLU A 13 6.18 6.88 -7.43
C GLU A 13 6.09 8.37 -7.22
N THR A 14 7.18 8.97 -6.73
CA THR A 14 7.31 10.43 -6.68
C THR A 14 7.95 10.97 -7.95
N ILE A 15 7.43 12.11 -8.42
CA ILE A 15 7.94 12.84 -9.58
C ILE A 15 9.04 13.85 -9.22
N ASP A 16 9.50 13.85 -7.96
CA ASP A 16 10.55 14.77 -7.50
C ASP A 16 11.88 14.46 -8.24
N PRO A 17 12.48 15.45 -8.93
CA PRO A 17 13.72 15.25 -9.68
C PRO A 17 14.98 15.08 -8.80
N THR A 18 14.89 15.40 -7.51
CA THR A 18 15.98 15.33 -6.52
C THR A 18 15.82 14.19 -5.52
N GLN A 19 14.58 13.76 -5.26
CA GLN A 19 14.23 12.66 -4.36
C GLN A 19 13.31 11.64 -5.04
N GLY A 20 13.50 11.44 -6.34
CA GLY A 20 12.73 10.49 -7.15
C GLY A 20 12.80 9.06 -6.60
N GLY A 21 11.73 8.30 -6.76
CA GLY A 21 11.71 6.90 -6.35
C GLY A 21 10.33 6.28 -6.22
N VAL A 22 10.33 4.95 -6.14
CA VAL A 22 9.16 4.15 -5.79
C VAL A 22 8.99 4.20 -4.26
N LEU A 23 7.87 4.74 -3.80
CA LEU A 23 7.51 4.84 -2.38
C LEU A 23 6.71 3.63 -1.91
N VAL A 24 5.88 3.09 -2.79
CA VAL A 24 5.15 1.84 -2.57
C VAL A 24 5.41 0.98 -3.78
N ASP A 25 5.89 -0.25 -3.59
CA ASP A 25 6.26 -1.14 -4.69
C ASP A 25 5.35 -2.38 -4.71
N ASN A 26 4.45 -2.40 -5.69
CA ASN A 26 3.66 -3.56 -6.08
C ASN A 26 2.96 -4.30 -4.93
N ILE A 27 2.32 -3.57 -4.03
CA ILE A 27 1.65 -4.19 -2.86
C ILE A 27 0.24 -4.65 -3.20
N SER A 28 -0.14 -5.80 -2.65
CA SER A 28 -1.49 -6.35 -2.77
C SER A 28 -1.97 -6.89 -1.42
N PHE A 29 -3.16 -6.48 -1.00
CA PHE A 29 -3.79 -6.97 0.21
C PHE A 29 -5.32 -6.86 0.12
N ASP A 30 -6.01 -7.59 1.00
CA ASP A 30 -7.45 -7.58 1.17
C ASP A 30 -7.81 -7.18 2.60
N ILE A 31 -8.93 -6.47 2.76
CA ILE A 31 -9.55 -6.23 4.07
C ILE A 31 -11.00 -6.71 4.00
N ASP A 32 -11.36 -7.65 4.87
CA ASP A 32 -12.71 -8.18 5.02
C ASP A 32 -13.60 -7.25 5.85
N GLU A 33 -14.92 -7.39 5.71
CA GLU A 33 -15.87 -6.65 6.53
C GLU A 33 -15.71 -7.01 8.02
N GLY A 34 -15.59 -5.99 8.88
CA GLY A 34 -15.37 -6.16 10.32
C GLY A 34 -13.94 -6.54 10.73
N GLN A 35 -13.01 -6.70 9.78
CA GLN A 35 -11.60 -6.96 10.08
C GLN A 35 -10.92 -5.70 10.64
N SER A 36 -10.23 -5.85 11.77
CA SER A 36 -9.22 -4.87 12.19
C SER A 36 -7.90 -5.18 11.49
N PHE A 37 -7.41 -4.25 10.67
CA PHE A 37 -6.17 -4.37 9.91
C PHE A 37 -5.19 -3.26 10.36
N ALA A 38 -3.93 -3.60 10.57
CA ALA A 38 -2.89 -2.65 10.92
C ALA A 38 -1.74 -2.74 9.90
N LEU A 39 -1.41 -1.60 9.30
CA LEU A 39 -0.21 -1.41 8.49
C LEU A 39 0.85 -0.73 9.35
N LEU A 40 1.96 -1.40 9.58
CA LEU A 40 3.04 -0.94 10.46
C LEU A 40 4.33 -0.79 9.66
N GLY A 41 5.12 0.23 9.96
CA GLY A 41 6.38 0.52 9.32
C GLY A 41 7.21 1.51 10.13
N GLU A 42 8.52 1.46 9.98
CA GLU A 42 9.44 2.49 10.46
C GLU A 42 9.32 3.76 9.59
N SER A 43 9.90 4.87 10.05
CA SER A 43 9.90 6.10 9.26
C SER A 43 10.59 5.87 7.91
N GLY A 44 9.86 6.10 6.82
CA GLY A 44 10.35 5.91 5.45
C GLY A 44 10.03 4.55 4.83
N SER A 45 9.22 3.71 5.48
CA SER A 45 8.65 2.47 4.91
C SER A 45 7.16 2.59 4.56
#